data_AF-A0A9J5XK60-F1
#
_entry.id   AF-A0A9J5XK60-F1
#
_cell.length_a   1.000
_cell.length_b   1.000
_cell.length_c   1.000
_cell.angle_alpha   90.00
_cell.angle_beta   90.00
_cell.angle_gamma   90.00
#
_symmetry.space_group_name_H-M   'P 1'
#
loop_
_entity.id
_entity.type
_entity.pdbx_description
1 polymer ?
#
loop_
_entity_poly.entity_id
_entity_poly.type
_entity_poly.pdbx_seq_one_letter_code
_entity_poly.pdbx_strand_id
1 'polypeptide(L)'
;MYNYKLDVEVKKEYYSSDLTARRVRYDSNLHVYKTKGKTAYWKDSLIISGLVAGHNEPEEIPQVCRKTSLEYIKHVIKLEDTLLGFWLRTLFYSPYDSICISVR
;
A
#
# COMPACT_ATOMS: atom_id res chain seq x y z
N MET A 1 8.70 -20.59 2.57
CA MET A 1 7.80 -20.98 3.68
C MET A 1 7.25 -19.69 4.27
N TYR A 2 6.00 -19.33 3.95
CA TYR A 2 5.42 -18.04 4.33
C TYR A 2 5.05 -18.08 5.83
N ASN A 3 5.75 -17.27 6.63
CA ASN A 3 5.51 -17.12 8.07
C ASN A 3 4.26 -16.26 8.31
N TYR A 4 3.07 -16.86 8.30
CA TYR A 4 1.81 -16.17 8.64
C TYR A 4 1.60 -16.00 10.15
N LYS A 5 2.44 -16.66 10.96
CA LYS A 5 2.34 -16.67 12.41
C LYS A 5 3.29 -15.65 13.01
N LEU A 6 2.88 -14.37 12.99
CA LEU A 6 3.50 -13.35 13.81
C LEU A 6 3.11 -13.59 15.27
N ASP A 7 4.06 -13.43 16.19
CA ASP A 7 3.78 -13.57 17.62
C ASP A 7 2.70 -12.58 18.07
N VAL A 8 1.86 -12.99 19.01
CA VAL A 8 0.74 -12.18 19.52
C VAL A 8 1.27 -10.90 20.17
N GLU A 9 2.44 -10.95 20.81
CA GLU A 9 3.06 -9.79 21.44
C GLU A 9 3.45 -8.73 20.39
N VAL A 10 4.05 -9.17 19.28
CA VAL A 10 4.40 -8.28 18.16
C VAL A 10 3.13 -7.69 17.55
N LYS A 11 2.08 -8.48 17.32
CA LYS A 11 0.81 -7.95 16.76
C LYS A 11 0.17 -6.88 17.65
N LYS A 12 0.25 -7.03 18.97
CA LYS A 12 -0.27 -6.04 19.93
C LYS A 12 0.50 -4.73 19.86
N GLU A 13 1.81 -4.77 19.67
CA GLU A 13 2.63 -3.56 19.53
C GLU A 13 2.18 -2.70 18.35
N TYR A 14 1.82 -3.33 17.23
CA TYR A 14 1.36 -2.64 16.02
C TYR A 14 -0.16 -2.37 15.99
N TYR A 15 -0.92 -2.77 17.00
CA TYR A 15 -2.35 -2.57 17.03
C TYR A 15 -2.71 -1.09 17.27
N SER A 16 -3.61 -0.54 16.46
CA SER A 16 -4.15 0.82 16.64
C SER A 16 -5.62 0.88 16.26
N SER A 17 -6.46 1.46 17.13
CA SER A 17 -7.88 1.75 16.81
C SER A 17 -8.04 2.98 15.93
N ASP A 18 -7.04 3.87 15.90
CA ASP A 18 -7.04 5.06 15.05
C ASP A 18 -6.33 4.74 13.73
N LEU A 19 -7.02 5.02 12.63
CA LEU A 19 -6.57 4.69 11.28
C LEU A 19 -5.45 5.63 10.79
N THR A 20 -5.30 6.81 11.38
CA THR A 20 -4.33 7.84 10.95
C THR A 20 -3.11 7.92 11.87
N ALA A 21 -3.19 7.36 13.08
CA ALA A 21 -2.14 7.50 14.10
C ALA A 21 -0.81 6.81 13.76
N ARG A 22 -0.81 5.80 12.87
CA ARG A 22 0.37 5.00 12.54
C ARG A 22 0.41 4.59 11.08
N ARG A 23 1.61 4.58 10.50
CA ARG A 23 1.85 4.17 9.12
C ARG A 23 1.87 2.66 8.97
N VAL A 24 2.49 1.96 9.91
CA VAL A 24 2.45 0.50 10.02
C VAL A 24 1.50 0.12 11.15
N ARG A 25 0.41 -0.60 10.83
CA ARG A 25 -0.59 -0.99 11.82
C ARG A 25 -1.25 -2.33 11.54
N TYR A 26 -1.58 -3.04 12.61
CA TYR A 26 -2.39 -4.25 12.56
C TYR A 26 -3.85 -3.89 12.78
N ASP A 27 -4.71 -4.35 11.87
CA ASP A 27 -6.16 -4.22 11.95
C ASP A 27 -6.78 -5.61 12.15
N SER A 28 -7.48 -5.78 13.27
CA SER A 28 -8.21 -6.99 13.65
C SER A 28 -9.63 -6.61 14.07
N ASN A 29 -10.57 -6.57 13.13
CA ASN A 29 -12.04 -6.51 13.23
C ASN A 29 -12.75 -5.80 14.40
N LEU A 30 -12.11 -4.90 15.15
CA LEU A 30 -12.76 -4.21 16.27
C LEU A 30 -13.76 -3.15 15.79
N HIS A 31 -13.59 -2.65 14.57
CA HIS A 31 -14.49 -1.67 13.97
C HIS A 31 -15.91 -2.21 13.74
N VAL A 32 -16.05 -3.53 13.55
CA VAL A 32 -17.35 -4.20 13.39
C VAL A 32 -18.14 -4.14 14.69
N TYR A 33 -17.50 -4.28 15.85
CA TYR A 33 -18.18 -4.15 17.14
C TYR A 33 -18.74 -2.75 17.40
N LYS A 34 -18.12 -1.71 16.85
CA LYS A 34 -18.55 -0.32 17.04
C LYS A 34 -19.66 0.12 16.08
N THR A 35 -19.92 -0.64 15.00
CA THR A 35 -20.90 -0.25 13.97
C THR A 35 -22.06 -1.25 13.94
N LYS A 36 -23.23 -0.87 14.47
CA LYS A 36 -24.44 -1.70 14.40
C LYS A 36 -24.75 -2.07 12.93
N GLY A 37 -24.91 -3.36 12.65
CA GLY A 37 -25.30 -3.86 11.33
C GLY A 37 -24.16 -4.24 10.37
N LYS A 38 -22.88 -4.14 10.78
CA LYS A 38 -21.76 -4.71 9.99
C LYS A 38 -21.48 -6.16 10.41
N THR A 39 -21.25 -7.02 9.43
CA THR A 39 -20.81 -8.42 9.66
C THR A 39 -19.34 -8.45 10.02
N ALA A 40 -18.96 -9.30 10.97
CA ALA A 40 -17.56 -9.56 11.27
C ALA A 40 -16.92 -10.32 10.11
N TYR A 41 -15.82 -9.79 9.57
CA TYR A 41 -15.00 -10.52 8.61
C TYR A 41 -13.94 -11.30 9.41
N TRP A 42 -13.70 -12.58 9.12
CA TRP A 42 -12.56 -13.29 9.70
C TRP A 42 -11.32 -12.95 8.88
N LYS A 43 -10.75 -11.76 9.10
CA LYS A 43 -9.52 -11.33 8.44
C LYS A 43 -8.74 -10.36 9.30
N ASP A 44 -7.50 -10.71 9.56
CA ASP A 44 -6.53 -9.76 10.07
C ASP A 44 -5.70 -9.17 8.94
N SER A 45 -5.33 -7.90 9.05
CA SER A 45 -4.53 -7.21 8.04
C SER A 45 -3.40 -6.40 8.67
N LEU A 46 -2.19 -6.53 8.11
CA LEU A 46 -1.11 -5.58 8.34
C LEU A 46 -1.16 -4.52 7.25
N ILE A 47 -1.34 -3.27 7.63
CA ILE A 47 -1.44 -2.13 6.73
C ILE A 47 -0.13 -1.33 6.82
N ILE A 48 0.50 -1.06 5.68
CA ILE A 48 1.69 -0.22 5.54
C ILE A 48 1.32 0.96 4.64
N SER A 49 1.23 2.15 5.22
CA SER A 49 0.78 3.38 4.57
C SER A 49 1.96 4.30 4.23
N GLY A 50 1.80 5.14 3.20
CA GLY A 50 2.84 6.09 2.79
C GLY A 50 4.00 5.42 2.06
N LEU A 51 3.68 4.48 1.16
CA LEU A 51 4.66 3.80 0.29
C LEU A 51 5.32 4.74 -0.73
N VAL A 52 4.78 5.95 -0.88
CA VAL A 52 5.28 6.96 -1.82
C VAL A 52 6.48 7.67 -1.21
N ALA A 53 7.58 7.65 -1.97
CA ALA A 53 8.81 8.41 -1.75
C ALA A 53 9.62 8.07 -0.48
N GLY A 54 10.22 6.88 -0.43
CA GLY A 54 11.49 6.63 0.28
C GLY A 54 11.54 6.84 1.80
N HIS A 55 10.44 7.23 2.42
CA HIS A 55 10.38 7.73 3.79
C HIS A 55 9.67 6.74 4.71
N ASN A 56 9.65 5.45 4.40
CA ASN A 56 9.22 4.46 5.38
C ASN A 56 10.46 4.12 6.21
N GLU A 57 10.47 4.52 7.47
CA GLU A 57 11.49 4.07 8.42
C GLU A 57 11.42 2.53 8.44
N PRO A 58 12.43 1.82 7.91
CA PRO A 58 12.43 0.36 7.86
C PRO A 58 12.14 -0.27 9.21
N GLU A 59 12.52 0.42 10.28
CA GLU A 59 12.37 0.06 11.68
C GLU A 59 10.91 -0.08 12.10
N GLU A 60 9.99 0.70 11.51
CA GLU A 60 8.55 0.61 11.77
C GLU A 60 7.95 -0.70 11.23
N ILE A 61 8.58 -1.36 10.26
CA ILE A 61 8.08 -2.64 9.74
C ILE A 61 8.56 -3.77 10.66
N PRO A 62 7.66 -4.70 11.07
CA PRO A 62 8.03 -5.83 11.91
C PRO A 62 9.21 -6.58 11.32
N GLN A 63 10.22 -6.86 12.16
CA GLN A 63 11.49 -7.47 11.73
C GLN A 63 11.28 -8.76 10.92
N VAL A 64 10.25 -9.54 11.27
CA VAL A 64 9.91 -10.82 10.63
C VAL A 64 9.58 -10.66 9.14
N CYS A 65 8.92 -9.57 8.74
CA CYS A 65 8.54 -9.32 7.34
C CYS A 65 9.30 -8.18 6.67
N ARG A 66 10.05 -7.36 7.43
CA ARG A 66 10.74 -6.14 6.97
C ARG A 66 11.45 -6.30 5.63
N LYS A 67 12.37 -7.26 5.53
CA LYS A 67 13.18 -7.46 4.30
C LYS A 67 12.29 -7.76 3.09
N THR A 68 11.40 -8.74 3.23
CA THR A 68 10.51 -9.17 2.14
C THR A 68 9.52 -8.10 1.75
N SER A 69 8.97 -7.36 2.72
CA SER A 69 8.05 -6.25 2.46
C SER A 69 8.73 -5.12 1.70
N LEU A 70 9.94 -4.72 2.09
CA LEU A 70 10.71 -3.68 1.39
C LEU A 70 11.07 -4.09 -0.04
N GLU A 71 11.46 -5.34 -0.25
CA GLU A 71 11.73 -5.87 -1.59
C GLU A 71 10.47 -5.88 -2.47
N TYR A 72 9.34 -6.32 -1.92
CA TYR A 72 8.04 -6.27 -2.61
C TYR A 72 7.65 -4.83 -2.97
N ILE A 73 7.76 -3.89 -2.04
CA ILE A 73 7.45 -2.46 -2.27
C ILE A 73 8.30 -1.91 -3.42
N LYS A 74 9.60 -2.24 -3.47
CA LYS A 74 10.49 -1.83 -4.57
C LYS A 74 9.99 -2.34 -5.92
N HIS A 75 9.52 -3.58 -5.98
CA HIS A 75 8.95 -4.13 -7.21
C HIS A 75 7.63 -3.48 -7.61
N VAL A 76 6.77 -3.15 -6.64
CA VAL A 76 5.50 -2.44 -6.88
C VAL A 76 5.75 -1.03 -7.42
N ILE A 77 6.70 -0.28 -6.85
CA ILE A 77 7.07 1.06 -7.36
C ILE A 77 7.55 0.97 -8.81
N LYS A 78 8.43 0.00 -9.13
CA LYS A 78 8.89 -0.20 -10.51
C LYS A 78 7.74 -0.54 -11.47
N LEU A 79 6.77 -1.33 -11.00
CA LEU A 79 5.58 -1.67 -11.79
C LEU A 79 4.71 -0.43 -12.02
N GLU A 80 4.49 0.39 -10.98
CA GLU A 80 3.80 1.67 -11.06
C GLU A 80 4.45 2.60 -12.10
N ASP A 81 5.76 2.81 -12.02
CA ASP A 81 6.51 3.63 -12.99
C ASP A 81 6.34 3.13 -14.43
N THR A 82 6.39 1.80 -14.62
CA THR A 82 6.26 1.18 -15.94
C THR A 82 4.85 1.37 -16.50
N LEU A 83 3.82 1.16 -15.67
CA LEU A 83 2.44 1.34 -16.06
C LEU A 83 2.16 2.81 -16.38
N LEU A 84 2.53 3.73 -15.49
CA LEU A 84 2.36 5.17 -15.72
C LEU A 84 3.09 5.62 -16.98
N GLY A 85 4.34 5.19 -17.18
CA GLY A 85 5.09 5.48 -18.40
C GLY A 85 4.40 4.96 -19.66
N PHE A 86 3.78 3.78 -19.61
CA PHE A 86 2.99 3.24 -20.72
C PHE A 86 1.73 4.07 -20.98
N TRP A 87 0.94 4.35 -19.95
CA TRP A 87 -0.29 5.15 -20.06
C TRP A 87 -0.01 6.55 -20.62
N LEU A 88 1.02 7.23 -20.09
CA LEU A 88 1.41 8.55 -20.58
C LEU A 88 1.80 8.50 -22.06
N ARG A 89 2.58 7.49 -22.49
CA ARG A 89 2.90 7.32 -23.92
C ARG A 89 1.63 7.15 -24.76
N THR A 90 0.67 6.34 -24.33
CA THR A 90 -0.58 6.15 -25.10
C THR A 90 -1.44 7.41 -25.17
N LEU A 91 -1.46 8.23 -24.11
CA LEU A 91 -2.25 9.46 -24.06
C LEU A 91 -1.59 10.60 -24.86
N PHE A 92 -0.25 10.69 -24.85
CA PHE A 92 0.51 11.76 -25.52
C PHE A 92 1.03 11.40 -26.92
N TYR A 93 1.04 10.11 -27.31
CA TYR A 93 1.37 9.64 -28.66
C TYR A 93 0.17 8.93 -29.31
N SER A 94 -1.03 9.45 -29.09
CA SER A 94 -2.19 9.01 -29.85
C SER A 94 -1.98 9.37 -31.34
N PRO A 95 -2.17 8.45 -32.29
CA PRO A 95 -1.96 8.69 -33.73
C PRO A 95 -3.02 9.62 -34.36
N TYR A 96 -3.89 10.25 -33.56
CA TYR A 96 -4.85 11.26 -34.01
C TYR A 96 -4.26 12.68 -33.93
N ASP A 97 -3.01 12.87 -34.36
CA ASP A 97 -2.47 14.19 -34.62
C ASP A 97 -2.87 14.64 -36.02
N SER A 98 -3.95 15.42 -36.09
CA SER A 98 -4.08 16.48 -37.08
C SER A 98 -4.27 17.79 -36.33
N ILE A 99 -3.17 18.28 -35.75
CA ILE A 99 -3.11 19.66 -35.25
C ILE A 99 -2.64 20.53 -36.42
N CYS A 100 -3.59 21.07 -37.18
CA CYS A 100 -3.33 22.18 -38.10
C CYS A 100 -3.15 23.46 -37.29
N ILE A 101 -1.91 23.85 -36.98
CA ILE A 101 -1.61 25.21 -36.56
C ILE A 101 -1.49 26.04 -37.84
N SER A 102 -2.54 26.80 -38.16
CA SER A 102 -2.51 27.75 -39.26
C SER A 102 -1.56 28.90 -38.87
N VAL A 103 -0.40 28.95 -39.52
CA VAL A 103 0.50 30.11 -39.43
C VAL A 103 0.03 31.08 -40.51
N ARG A 104 -0.29 32.32 -40.09
CA ARG A 104 -0.79 33.39 -40.95
C ARG A 104 0.25 33.82 -41.98
#